data_AF-A0A0U2ZT33-F1
#
_entry.id   AF-A0A0U2ZT33-F1
#
_cell.length_a   1.000
_cell.length_b   1.000
_cell.length_c   1.000
_cell.angle_alpha   90.00
_cell.angle_beta   90.00
_cell.angle_gamma   90.00
#
_symmetry.space_group_name_H-M   'P 1'
#
loop_
_entity.id
_entity.type
_entity.pdbx_description
1 polymer ?
#
loop_
_entity_poly.entity_id
_entity_poly.type
_entity_poly.pdbx_seq_one_letter_code
_entity_poly.pdbx_strand_id
1 'polypeptide(L)'
;SANQGSVSMRNIPDVAAMADFGIWLVADNGDFYISGGTSASAPLWAGFAALANEGASTGGKPALGFLNPTLYSIGKEINFNSNFHDITTGDNINNNFGKFSAVPGYDLCTGWGTPTGSNLVAALITPPGPLRITPAGGATFVGPVGGPINPASKIYTLTNTGTLPLTWSLLNTASWLSPSTGSGTLAPGGPAYELILTPNSGASNQPPGLYSGTLWFTNLNDQSWQSREMTLAIVSPPVITAQPESQAALEGADARFSVGTASNAFLFYQ
;
A
#
# COMPACT_ATOMS: atom_id res chain seq x y z
N SER A 1 17.85 3.75 4.90
CA SER A 1 17.48 3.70 6.32
C SER A 1 18.75 3.70 7.16
N ALA A 2 18.80 4.45 8.26
CA ALA A 2 19.95 4.47 9.17
C ALA A 2 20.03 3.22 10.08
N ASN A 3 18.94 2.46 10.19
CA ASN A 3 18.82 1.31 11.09
C ASN A 3 19.57 0.04 10.65
N GLN A 4 20.18 0.04 9.47
CA GLN A 4 20.92 -1.10 8.90
C GLN A 4 20.10 -2.41 8.81
N GLY A 5 18.77 -2.31 8.81
CA GLY A 5 17.85 -3.43 8.68
C GLY A 5 18.00 -4.18 7.36
N SER A 6 17.86 -5.50 7.40
CA SER A 6 17.79 -6.32 6.19
C SER A 6 16.53 -5.96 5.38
N VAL A 7 16.67 -5.94 4.06
CA VAL A 7 15.56 -5.77 3.11
C VAL A 7 15.00 -7.11 2.59
N SER A 8 15.66 -8.22 2.91
CA SER A 8 15.33 -9.56 2.40
C SER A 8 15.12 -10.60 3.50
N MET A 9 15.39 -10.27 4.76
CA MET A 9 15.26 -11.17 5.91
C MET A 9 14.48 -10.51 7.03
N ARG A 10 13.94 -11.34 7.95
CA ARG A 10 13.23 -10.85 9.13
C ARG A 10 14.20 -10.14 10.08
N ASN A 11 13.90 -8.88 10.38
CA ASN A 11 14.61 -8.08 11.36
C ASN A 11 14.09 -8.36 12.79
N ILE A 12 14.96 -8.17 13.79
CA ILE A 12 14.66 -8.35 15.21
C ILE A 12 15.28 -7.24 16.06
N PRO A 13 14.70 -6.91 17.23
CA PRO A 13 13.40 -7.37 17.71
C PRO A 13 12.23 -6.63 17.03
N ASP A 14 10.98 -6.98 17.36
CA ASP A 14 9.81 -6.21 16.91
C ASP A 14 9.54 -5.01 17.84
N VAL A 15 9.75 -5.20 19.15
CA VAL A 15 9.50 -4.25 20.24
C VAL A 15 10.48 -4.53 21.39
N ALA A 16 10.57 -3.59 22.35
CA ALA A 16 11.40 -3.69 23.55
C ALA A 16 10.60 -3.46 24.84
N ALA A 17 11.15 -3.87 25.97
CA ALA A 17 10.71 -3.48 27.31
C ALA A 17 11.93 -3.45 28.25
N MET A 18 11.73 -3.12 29.53
CA MET A 18 12.80 -3.14 30.52
C MET A 18 13.52 -4.50 30.52
N ALA A 19 14.84 -4.46 30.39
CA ALA A 19 15.71 -5.62 30.30
C ALA A 19 17.00 -5.48 31.12
N ASP A 20 17.23 -4.33 31.75
CA ASP A 20 18.43 -4.12 32.57
C ASP A 20 18.26 -4.74 33.98
N PHE A 21 19.36 -4.90 34.70
CA PHE A 21 19.34 -5.30 36.10
C PHE A 21 18.60 -4.25 36.94
N GLY A 22 17.45 -4.64 37.46
CA GLY A 22 16.58 -3.73 38.22
C GLY A 22 15.14 -4.24 38.38
N ILE A 23 14.83 -5.42 37.84
CA ILE A 23 13.53 -6.05 37.99
C ILE A 23 13.55 -6.87 39.28
N TRP A 24 12.71 -6.46 40.23
CA TRP A 24 12.53 -7.14 41.50
C TRP A 24 11.68 -8.40 41.31
N LEU A 25 12.17 -9.50 41.85
CA LEU A 25 11.54 -10.82 41.77
C LEU A 25 11.43 -11.39 43.19
N VAL A 26 10.34 -12.10 43.44
CA VAL A 26 10.19 -12.93 44.63
C VAL A 26 10.05 -14.38 44.16
N ALA A 27 10.99 -15.23 44.55
CA ALA A 27 11.07 -16.62 44.14
C ALA A 27 11.49 -17.51 45.33
N ASP A 28 11.70 -18.80 45.09
CA ASP A 28 12.31 -19.74 46.05
C ASP A 28 11.78 -19.60 47.50
N ASN A 29 10.46 -19.70 47.64
CA ASN A 29 9.76 -19.61 48.93
C ASN A 29 9.85 -18.24 49.64
N GLY A 30 9.82 -17.15 48.86
CA GLY A 30 9.69 -15.78 49.39
C GLY A 30 10.99 -14.97 49.37
N ASP A 31 12.06 -15.55 48.82
CA ASP A 31 13.35 -14.89 48.68
C ASP A 31 13.30 -13.80 47.61
N PHE A 32 13.99 -12.70 47.88
CA PHE A 32 14.05 -11.53 47.02
C PHE A 32 15.28 -11.57 46.12
N TYR A 33 15.05 -11.32 44.83
CA TYR A 33 16.08 -11.26 43.81
C TYR A 33 15.95 -9.98 42.98
N ILE A 34 17.06 -9.53 42.42
CA ILE A 34 17.08 -8.51 41.36
C ILE A 34 17.66 -9.18 40.12
N SER A 35 16.93 -9.09 39.02
CA SER A 35 17.36 -9.65 37.73
C SER A 35 17.00 -8.71 36.58
N GLY A 36 17.25 -9.18 35.37
CA GLY A 36 16.99 -8.48 34.12
C GLY A 36 16.95 -9.46 32.95
N GLY A 37 17.40 -9.00 31.79
CA GLY A 37 17.40 -9.73 30.54
C GLY A 37 16.08 -9.65 29.77
N THR A 38 16.15 -9.94 28.48
CA THR A 38 14.98 -10.00 27.59
C THR A 38 13.99 -11.08 27.99
N SER A 39 14.44 -12.09 28.76
CA SER A 39 13.57 -13.06 29.44
C SER A 39 12.55 -12.42 30.36
N ALA A 40 12.87 -11.29 31.00
CA ALA A 40 11.95 -10.52 31.81
C ALA A 40 11.10 -9.54 30.97
N SER A 41 11.63 -9.06 29.84
CA SER A 41 10.88 -8.22 28.88
C SER A 41 9.72 -8.97 28.22
N ALA A 42 9.90 -10.25 27.89
CA ALA A 42 8.87 -11.08 27.26
C ALA A 42 7.57 -11.20 28.08
N PRO A 43 7.59 -11.57 29.38
CA PRO A 43 6.39 -11.62 30.20
C PRO A 43 5.80 -10.23 30.51
N LEU A 44 6.61 -9.16 30.54
CA LEU A 44 6.08 -7.79 30.62
C LEU A 44 5.20 -7.46 29.40
N TRP A 45 5.66 -7.81 28.19
CA TRP A 45 4.85 -7.67 26.98
C TRP A 45 3.65 -8.60 26.96
N ALA A 46 3.76 -9.82 27.49
CA ALA A 46 2.62 -10.73 27.60
C ALA A 46 1.52 -10.16 28.52
N GLY A 47 1.90 -9.58 29.67
CA GLY A 47 0.97 -8.88 30.56
C GLY A 47 0.32 -7.66 29.90
N PHE A 48 1.11 -6.86 29.17
CA PHE A 48 0.58 -5.74 28.39
C PHE A 48 -0.43 -6.19 27.31
N ALA A 49 -0.12 -7.26 26.56
CA ALA A 49 -1.02 -7.83 25.57
C ALA A 49 -2.30 -8.41 26.20
N ALA A 50 -2.21 -8.95 27.43
CA ALA A 50 -3.37 -9.41 28.18
C ALA A 50 -4.31 -8.23 28.54
N LEU A 51 -3.78 -7.11 29.00
CA LEU A 51 -4.57 -5.88 29.24
C LEU A 51 -5.22 -5.37 27.95
N ALA A 52 -4.51 -5.43 26.83
CA ALA A 52 -5.08 -5.04 25.55
C ALA A 52 -6.17 -6.01 25.07
N ASN A 53 -6.05 -7.31 25.32
CA ASN A 53 -7.12 -8.30 25.08
C ASN A 53 -8.34 -8.09 25.98
N GLU A 54 -8.14 -7.69 27.24
CA GLU A 54 -9.24 -7.32 28.14
C GLU A 54 -10.01 -6.10 27.57
N GLY A 55 -9.29 -5.08 27.11
CA GLY A 55 -9.89 -3.93 26.44
C GLY A 55 -10.62 -4.31 25.15
N ALA A 56 -10.05 -5.21 24.34
CA ALA A 56 -10.70 -5.74 23.13
C ALA A 56 -12.02 -6.44 23.47
N SER A 57 -12.00 -7.35 24.45
CA SER A 57 -13.18 -8.08 24.91
C SER A 57 -14.28 -7.14 25.43
N THR A 58 -13.90 -6.13 26.23
CA THR A 58 -14.83 -5.13 26.76
C THR A 58 -15.47 -4.31 25.62
N GLY A 59 -14.71 -4.04 24.56
CA GLY A 59 -15.19 -3.34 23.36
C GLY A 59 -15.90 -4.23 22.32
N GLY A 60 -16.15 -5.51 22.62
CA GLY A 60 -16.77 -6.45 21.67
C GLY A 60 -15.90 -6.75 20.44
N LYS A 61 -14.58 -6.59 20.54
CA LYS A 61 -13.60 -6.88 19.49
C LYS A 61 -13.01 -8.28 19.68
N PRO A 62 -12.55 -8.94 18.60
CA PRO A 62 -11.83 -10.19 18.72
C PRO A 62 -10.51 -10.01 19.50
N ALA A 63 -10.01 -11.10 20.08
CA ALA A 63 -8.68 -11.12 20.67
C ALA A 63 -7.61 -10.74 19.63
N LEU A 64 -6.54 -10.08 20.09
CA LEU A 64 -5.53 -9.47 19.22
C LEU A 64 -4.76 -10.45 18.34
N GLY A 65 -4.60 -11.70 18.80
CA GLY A 65 -3.95 -12.77 18.04
C GLY A 65 -2.48 -12.45 17.70
N PHE A 66 -2.11 -12.66 16.43
CA PHE A 66 -0.76 -12.39 15.94
C PHE A 66 -0.52 -10.88 15.77
N LEU A 67 0.25 -10.29 16.69
CA LEU A 67 0.39 -8.84 16.82
C LEU A 67 1.27 -8.15 15.78
N ASN A 68 2.24 -8.84 15.18
CA ASN A 68 3.27 -8.18 14.36
C ASN A 68 2.69 -7.33 13.21
N PRO A 69 1.73 -7.79 12.39
CA PRO A 69 1.17 -6.96 11.33
C PRO A 69 0.59 -5.64 11.88
N THR A 70 -0.13 -5.70 13.00
CA THR A 70 -0.73 -4.54 13.67
C THR A 70 0.32 -3.61 14.26
N LEU A 71 1.31 -4.15 14.99
CA LEU A 71 2.41 -3.37 15.58
C LEU A 71 3.18 -2.59 14.52
N TYR A 72 3.48 -3.21 13.36
CA TYR A 72 4.16 -2.53 12.28
C TYR A 72 3.27 -1.53 11.54
N SER A 73 1.96 -1.77 11.47
CA SER A 73 1.02 -0.78 10.93
C SER A 73 1.01 0.48 11.80
N ILE A 74 0.98 0.32 13.12
CA ILE A 74 1.02 1.41 14.10
C ILE A 74 2.39 2.10 14.11
N GLY A 75 3.47 1.31 14.10
CA GLY A 75 4.85 1.82 14.14
C GLY A 75 5.21 2.67 12.92
N LYS A 76 4.59 2.39 11.76
CA LYS A 76 4.79 3.18 10.54
C LYS A 76 3.98 4.49 10.52
N GLU A 77 3.07 4.70 11.47
CA GLU A 77 2.32 5.95 11.51
C GLU A 77 3.23 7.15 11.74
N ILE A 78 2.93 8.30 11.12
CA ILE A 78 3.70 9.54 11.32
C ILE A 78 3.77 9.97 12.80
N ASN A 79 2.78 9.59 13.61
CA ASN A 79 2.66 9.87 15.03
C ASN A 79 2.92 8.64 15.92
N PHE A 80 3.66 7.62 15.44
CA PHE A 80 3.88 6.37 16.20
C PHE A 80 4.45 6.59 17.61
N ASN A 81 5.16 7.69 17.85
CA ASN A 81 5.68 8.09 19.16
C ASN A 81 4.59 8.29 20.24
N SER A 82 3.33 8.44 19.85
CA SER A 82 2.22 8.42 20.83
C SER A 82 1.95 7.02 21.36
N ASN A 83 2.29 5.98 20.59
CA ASN A 83 2.04 4.57 20.87
C ASN A 83 3.30 3.85 21.37
N PHE A 84 4.48 4.23 20.88
CA PHE A 84 5.75 3.69 21.33
C PHE A 84 6.64 4.80 21.89
N HIS A 85 7.40 4.48 22.92
CA HIS A 85 8.55 5.29 23.30
C HIS A 85 9.73 4.82 22.48
N ASP A 86 10.10 5.63 21.47
CA ASP A 86 11.21 5.38 20.55
C ASP A 86 12.56 5.56 21.26
N ILE A 87 13.36 4.50 21.30
CA ILE A 87 14.69 4.51 21.91
C ILE A 87 15.68 4.88 20.81
N THR A 88 16.31 6.03 20.96
CA THR A 88 17.21 6.58 19.92
C THR A 88 18.67 6.66 20.36
N THR A 89 18.98 6.18 21.56
CA THR A 89 20.31 6.24 22.17
C THR A 89 20.69 4.90 22.76
N GLY A 90 21.96 4.52 22.59
CA GLY A 90 22.51 3.24 23.02
C GLY A 90 22.73 2.29 21.86
N ASP A 91 23.18 1.07 22.17
CA ASP A 91 23.49 0.03 21.21
C ASP A 91 23.36 -1.35 21.85
N ASN A 92 23.38 -2.40 21.05
CA ASN A 92 23.41 -3.78 21.53
C ASN A 92 24.80 -4.43 21.43
N ILE A 93 25.86 -3.63 21.23
CA ILE A 93 27.21 -4.11 20.96
C ILE A 93 27.85 -4.66 22.23
N ASN A 94 28.31 -5.90 22.16
CA ASN A 94 29.16 -6.50 23.17
C ASN A 94 30.31 -7.30 22.52
N ASN A 95 31.20 -7.85 23.33
CA ASN A 95 32.41 -8.54 22.86
C ASN A 95 32.13 -9.75 21.93
N ASN A 96 30.90 -10.27 21.91
CA ASN A 96 30.54 -11.49 21.17
C ASN A 96 29.43 -11.28 20.13
N PHE A 97 28.53 -10.31 20.32
CA PHE A 97 27.32 -10.10 19.53
C PHE A 97 26.90 -8.62 19.51
N GLY A 98 25.97 -8.27 18.62
CA GLY A 98 25.43 -6.92 18.49
C GLY A 98 26.33 -5.98 17.68
N LYS A 99 25.73 -5.32 16.70
CA LYS A 99 26.42 -4.44 15.73
C LYS A 99 25.60 -3.20 15.40
N PHE A 100 24.56 -2.95 16.17
CA PHE A 100 23.54 -1.98 15.82
C PHE A 100 23.44 -0.94 16.93
N SER A 101 23.30 0.31 16.50
CA SER A 101 22.97 1.43 17.38
C SER A 101 21.48 1.68 17.31
N ALA A 102 20.91 2.13 18.42
CA ALA A 102 19.55 2.64 18.45
C ALA A 102 19.47 3.93 17.62
N VAL A 103 18.41 4.10 16.85
CA VAL A 103 18.22 5.24 15.93
C VAL A 103 16.74 5.63 15.87
N PRO A 104 16.39 6.86 15.46
CA PRO A 104 14.98 7.23 15.29
C PRO A 104 14.18 6.27 14.41
N GLY A 105 13.03 5.83 14.92
CA GLY A 105 12.14 4.85 14.29
C GLY A 105 12.53 3.40 14.57
N TYR A 106 12.08 2.47 13.72
CA TYR A 106 12.42 1.06 13.91
C TYR A 106 13.94 0.82 13.83
N ASP A 107 14.50 0.15 14.84
CA ASP A 107 15.90 -0.25 14.85
C ASP A 107 16.13 -1.71 15.29
N LEU A 108 17.37 -2.20 15.07
CA LEU A 108 17.76 -3.57 15.37
C LEU A 108 18.20 -3.78 16.83
N CYS A 109 18.04 -2.77 17.68
CA CYS A 109 18.29 -2.83 19.12
C CYS A 109 16.99 -3.04 19.89
N THR A 110 15.97 -2.24 19.57
CA THR A 110 14.74 -2.09 20.34
C THR A 110 13.47 -2.20 19.50
N GLY A 111 13.58 -2.43 18.19
CA GLY A 111 12.45 -2.55 17.30
C GLY A 111 11.73 -1.20 17.20
N TRP A 112 10.40 -1.19 17.39
CA TRP A 112 9.62 0.06 17.49
C TRP A 112 9.75 0.77 18.85
N GLY A 113 10.46 0.18 19.82
CA GLY A 113 10.63 0.73 21.17
C GLY A 113 9.72 0.09 22.22
N THR A 114 9.50 0.80 23.34
CA THR A 114 8.69 0.31 24.47
C THR A 114 7.23 0.82 24.38
N PRO A 115 6.25 0.15 25.01
CA PRO A 115 4.85 0.55 24.86
C PRO A 115 4.54 1.84 25.64
N THR A 116 3.89 2.81 25.01
CA THR A 116 3.36 4.02 25.67
C THR A 116 1.97 3.74 26.26
N GLY A 117 1.91 2.83 27.23
CA GLY A 117 0.73 2.56 28.07
C GLY A 117 -0.59 2.43 27.30
N SER A 118 -1.60 3.20 27.74
CA SER A 118 -2.98 3.13 27.24
C SER A 118 -3.14 3.53 25.76
N ASN A 119 -2.25 4.36 25.21
CA ASN A 119 -2.34 4.77 23.80
C ASN A 119 -2.14 3.57 22.88
N LEU A 120 -1.09 2.77 23.13
CA LEU A 120 -0.85 1.57 22.34
C LEU A 120 -1.95 0.53 22.55
N VAL A 121 -2.50 0.40 23.77
CA VAL A 121 -3.67 -0.47 24.00
C VAL A 121 -4.83 -0.07 23.08
N ALA A 122 -5.18 1.22 23.03
CA ALA A 122 -6.25 1.71 22.17
C ALA A 122 -5.96 1.45 20.68
N ALA A 123 -4.73 1.70 20.24
CA ALA A 123 -4.30 1.45 18.87
C ALA A 123 -4.30 -0.05 18.50
N LEU A 124 -3.95 -0.94 19.43
CA LEU A 124 -3.99 -2.40 19.19
C LEU A 124 -5.41 -2.93 19.05
N ILE A 125 -6.35 -2.43 19.85
CA ILE A 125 -7.77 -2.82 19.81
C ILE A 125 -8.46 -2.22 18.58
N THR A 126 -7.98 -1.06 18.14
CA THR A 126 -8.61 -0.28 17.09
C THR A 126 -7.57 0.21 16.08
N PRO A 127 -6.94 -0.72 15.33
CA PRO A 127 -5.80 -0.38 14.51
C PRO A 127 -6.18 0.51 13.33
N PRO A 128 -5.22 1.32 12.83
CA PRO A 128 -5.38 1.99 11.54
C PRO A 128 -5.72 0.97 10.45
N GLY A 129 -6.72 1.28 9.65
CA GLY A 129 -7.10 0.43 8.52
C GLY A 129 -6.29 0.80 7.28
N PRO A 130 -6.03 -0.17 6.38
CA PRO A 130 -5.30 0.12 5.15
C PRO A 130 -6.14 0.96 4.19
N LEU A 131 -5.45 1.78 3.38
CA LEU A 131 -6.05 2.35 2.17
C LEU A 131 -6.41 1.20 1.22
N ARG A 132 -7.69 0.99 0.93
CA ARG A 132 -8.12 -0.07 0.02
C ARG A 132 -8.64 0.51 -1.28
N ILE A 133 -8.11 0.02 -2.39
CA ILE A 133 -8.38 0.53 -3.75
C ILE A 133 -8.95 -0.60 -4.61
N THR A 134 -10.16 -0.42 -5.12
CA THR A 134 -10.85 -1.40 -5.96
C THR A 134 -11.21 -0.79 -7.30
N PRO A 135 -11.01 -1.47 -8.44
CA PRO A 135 -10.42 -2.81 -8.59
C PRO A 135 -8.91 -2.88 -8.27
N ALA A 136 -8.38 -4.10 -8.09
CA ALA A 136 -6.96 -4.35 -7.84
C ALA A 136 -6.10 -4.30 -9.10
N GLY A 137 -6.68 -4.64 -10.25
CA GLY A 137 -6.01 -4.63 -11.55
C GLY A 137 -5.92 -3.23 -12.15
N GLY A 138 -5.02 -3.08 -13.12
CA GLY A 138 -4.87 -1.88 -13.93
C GLY A 138 -6.03 -1.61 -14.89
N ALA A 139 -5.84 -0.66 -15.81
CA ALA A 139 -6.82 -0.36 -16.85
C ALA A 139 -6.16 -0.15 -18.21
N THR A 140 -6.87 -0.58 -19.26
CA THR A 140 -6.47 -0.38 -20.65
C THR A 140 -7.47 0.52 -21.34
N PHE A 141 -6.95 1.53 -22.02
CA PHE A 141 -7.66 2.48 -22.86
C PHE A 141 -7.22 2.24 -24.30
N VAL A 142 -8.16 2.23 -25.23
CA VAL A 142 -7.90 1.99 -26.65
C VAL A 142 -8.71 2.96 -27.49
N GLY A 143 -8.10 3.51 -28.52
CA GLY A 143 -8.82 4.31 -29.51
C GLY A 143 -7.96 4.62 -30.73
N PRO A 144 -8.56 5.11 -31.82
CA PRO A 144 -7.81 5.56 -32.97
C PRO A 144 -7.08 6.88 -32.68
N VAL A 145 -6.11 7.23 -33.53
CA VAL A 145 -5.53 8.59 -33.55
C VAL A 145 -6.65 9.63 -33.68
N GLY A 146 -6.67 10.63 -32.81
CA GLY A 146 -7.74 11.64 -32.74
C GLY A 146 -8.95 11.23 -31.89
N GLY A 147 -9.00 10.00 -31.39
CA GLY A 147 -10.11 9.47 -30.57
C GLY A 147 -11.35 9.06 -31.39
N PRO A 148 -12.43 8.61 -30.72
CA PRO A 148 -12.63 8.56 -29.27
C PRO A 148 -11.82 7.46 -28.57
N ILE A 149 -11.43 7.70 -27.32
CA ILE A 149 -10.73 6.71 -26.47
C ILE A 149 -11.77 5.97 -25.62
N ASN A 150 -11.69 4.63 -25.60
CA ASN A 150 -12.58 3.74 -24.87
C ASN A 150 -11.77 2.91 -23.84
N PRO A 151 -12.19 2.84 -22.56
CA PRO A 151 -13.33 3.51 -21.97
C PRO A 151 -13.12 5.03 -21.87
N ALA A 152 -14.22 5.79 -21.95
CA ALA A 152 -14.17 7.25 -21.77
C ALA A 152 -13.75 7.63 -20.34
N SER A 153 -13.91 6.73 -19.37
CA SER A 153 -13.40 6.87 -18.03
C SER A 153 -13.18 5.51 -17.34
N LYS A 154 -12.36 5.51 -16.30
CA LYS A 154 -12.20 4.38 -15.37
C LYS A 154 -12.41 4.87 -13.95
N ILE A 155 -13.18 4.14 -13.16
CA ILE A 155 -13.43 4.45 -11.75
C ILE A 155 -12.64 3.49 -10.87
N TYR A 156 -11.94 4.06 -9.87
CA TYR A 156 -11.42 3.33 -8.72
C TYR A 156 -12.12 3.81 -7.45
N THR A 157 -12.53 2.88 -6.60
CA THR A 157 -13.10 3.17 -5.30
C THR A 157 -12.04 3.07 -4.22
N LEU A 158 -11.88 4.16 -3.46
CA LEU A 158 -10.95 4.29 -2.36
C LEU A 158 -11.72 4.20 -1.05
N THR A 159 -11.31 3.29 -0.17
CA THR A 159 -11.99 3.02 1.10
C THR A 159 -11.01 3.00 2.25
N ASN A 160 -11.47 3.47 3.40
CA ASN A 160 -10.79 3.37 4.68
C ASN A 160 -11.61 2.45 5.60
N THR A 161 -11.14 1.23 5.78
CA THR A 161 -11.78 0.26 6.69
C THR A 161 -11.31 0.41 8.14
N GLY A 162 -10.49 1.43 8.41
CA GLY A 162 -9.99 1.77 9.74
C GLY A 162 -10.97 2.61 10.53
N THR A 163 -10.52 2.99 11.72
CA THR A 163 -11.28 3.75 12.71
C THR A 163 -10.79 5.18 12.90
N LEU A 164 -9.65 5.52 12.28
CA LEU A 164 -9.10 6.88 12.21
C LEU A 164 -9.17 7.40 10.77
N PRO A 165 -9.28 8.73 10.56
CA PRO A 165 -9.24 9.31 9.22
C PRO A 165 -7.93 8.95 8.50
N LEU A 166 -8.04 8.62 7.21
CA LEU A 166 -6.91 8.21 6.39
C LEU A 166 -6.64 9.27 5.32
N THR A 167 -5.44 9.85 5.32
CA THR A 167 -5.04 10.81 4.29
C THR A 167 -4.24 10.10 3.21
N TRP A 168 -4.52 10.40 1.95
CA TRP A 168 -3.88 9.76 0.81
C TRP A 168 -3.46 10.74 -0.27
N SER A 169 -2.48 10.35 -1.07
CA SER A 169 -2.06 11.06 -2.27
C SER A 169 -1.95 10.11 -3.46
N LEU A 170 -2.00 10.68 -4.66
CA LEU A 170 -1.89 10.02 -5.94
C LEU A 170 -0.79 10.68 -6.76
N LEU A 171 0.23 9.91 -7.09
CA LEU A 171 1.19 10.26 -8.15
C LEU A 171 0.77 9.53 -9.43
N ASN A 172 0.61 10.30 -10.51
CA ASN A 172 0.23 9.77 -11.84
C ASN A 172 1.38 9.99 -12.84
N THR A 173 1.94 8.91 -13.37
CA THR A 173 2.95 9.00 -14.45
C THR A 173 2.36 8.89 -15.86
N ALA A 174 1.07 8.55 -15.99
CA ALA A 174 0.36 8.55 -17.27
C ALA A 174 -0.11 9.97 -17.63
N SER A 175 0.73 10.73 -18.35
CA SER A 175 0.43 12.11 -18.76
C SER A 175 -0.82 12.25 -19.64
N TRP A 176 -1.23 11.17 -20.31
CA TRP A 176 -2.43 11.07 -21.14
C TRP A 176 -3.73 10.83 -20.35
N LEU A 177 -3.64 10.65 -19.03
CA LEU A 177 -4.78 10.35 -18.16
C LEU A 177 -4.91 11.40 -17.06
N SER A 178 -6.11 11.92 -16.83
CA SER A 178 -6.39 12.90 -15.78
C SER A 178 -7.26 12.31 -14.67
N PRO A 179 -6.78 12.24 -13.42
CA PRO A 179 -7.60 11.87 -12.27
C PRO A 179 -8.48 13.02 -11.79
N SER A 180 -9.63 12.72 -11.18
CA SER A 180 -10.55 13.71 -10.61
C SER A 180 -9.96 14.49 -9.43
N THR A 181 -9.03 13.88 -8.68
CA THR A 181 -8.21 14.54 -7.65
C THR A 181 -6.85 13.83 -7.51
N GLY A 182 -5.86 14.55 -6.97
CA GLY A 182 -4.54 14.02 -6.65
C GLY A 182 -4.34 13.64 -5.17
N SER A 183 -5.29 13.93 -4.30
CA SER A 183 -5.22 13.63 -2.86
C SER A 183 -6.58 13.75 -2.19
N GLY A 184 -6.67 13.28 -0.94
CA GLY A 184 -7.85 13.45 -0.11
C GLY A 184 -7.74 12.82 1.28
N THR A 185 -8.82 12.91 2.05
CA THR A 185 -8.97 12.26 3.36
C THR A 185 -10.24 11.42 3.36
N LEU A 186 -10.12 10.16 3.78
CA LEU A 186 -11.22 9.21 3.89
C LEU A 186 -11.67 9.07 5.34
N ALA A 187 -12.96 9.29 5.58
CA ALA A 187 -13.56 9.09 6.89
C ALA A 187 -13.51 7.59 7.31
N PRO A 188 -13.36 7.30 8.61
CA PRO A 188 -13.36 5.92 9.11
C PRO A 188 -14.67 5.21 8.82
N GLY A 189 -14.63 4.03 8.20
CA GLY A 189 -15.83 3.27 7.82
C GLY A 189 -16.82 4.05 6.94
N GLY A 190 -16.37 5.17 6.35
CA GLY A 190 -17.18 6.07 5.57
C GLY A 190 -17.46 5.53 4.16
N PRO A 191 -18.29 6.24 3.37
CA PRO A 191 -18.58 5.85 1.99
C PRO A 191 -17.29 5.82 1.16
N ALA A 192 -17.23 4.92 0.18
CA ALA A 192 -16.12 4.86 -0.75
C ALA A 192 -16.01 6.17 -1.55
N TYR A 193 -14.80 6.69 -1.69
CA TYR A 193 -14.53 7.80 -2.61
C TYR A 193 -14.33 7.26 -4.03
N GLU A 194 -15.04 7.80 -5.00
CA GLU A 194 -14.90 7.44 -6.41
C GLU A 194 -13.87 8.34 -7.10
N LEU A 195 -12.67 7.79 -7.33
CA LEU A 195 -11.66 8.41 -8.16
C LEU A 195 -11.96 8.11 -9.62
N ILE A 196 -12.29 9.15 -10.40
CA ILE A 196 -12.59 9.04 -11.82
C ILE A 196 -11.34 9.40 -12.61
N LEU A 197 -10.93 8.51 -13.51
CA LEU A 197 -9.81 8.70 -14.42
C LEU A 197 -10.35 8.90 -15.83
N THR A 198 -9.99 10.01 -16.47
CA THR A 198 -10.49 10.38 -17.79
C THR A 198 -9.32 10.62 -18.74
N PRO A 199 -9.25 9.97 -19.92
CA PRO A 199 -8.26 10.30 -20.94
C PRO A 199 -8.37 11.78 -21.31
N ASN A 200 -7.23 12.49 -21.27
CA ASN A 200 -7.19 13.90 -21.61
C ASN A 200 -6.83 14.12 -23.09
N SER A 201 -6.72 15.38 -23.53
CA SER A 201 -6.33 15.69 -24.91
C SER A 201 -4.96 15.14 -25.30
N GLY A 202 -4.08 14.88 -24.33
CA GLY A 202 -2.81 14.20 -24.52
C GLY A 202 -2.98 12.75 -24.99
N ALA A 203 -4.08 12.06 -24.66
CA ALA A 203 -4.35 10.70 -25.15
C ALA A 203 -4.68 10.68 -26.64
N SER A 204 -5.59 11.54 -27.11
CA SER A 204 -6.03 11.59 -28.50
C SER A 204 -4.96 12.12 -29.46
N ASN A 205 -3.99 12.89 -28.95
CA ASN A 205 -2.90 13.50 -29.72
C ASN A 205 -1.66 12.60 -29.82
N GLN A 206 -1.64 11.44 -29.18
CA GLN A 206 -0.53 10.50 -29.31
C GLN A 206 -0.48 9.89 -30.72
N PRO A 207 0.72 9.70 -31.29
CA PRO A 207 0.91 8.83 -32.45
C PRO A 207 0.41 7.39 -32.20
N PRO A 208 0.22 6.58 -33.26
CA PRO A 208 -0.02 5.15 -33.10
C PRO A 208 1.08 4.49 -32.25
N GLY A 209 0.69 3.75 -31.23
CA GLY A 209 1.63 3.17 -30.28
C GLY A 209 0.98 2.66 -28.99
N LEU A 210 1.80 2.01 -28.17
CA LEU A 210 1.45 1.59 -26.81
C LEU A 210 2.15 2.51 -25.81
N TYR A 211 1.38 3.08 -24.89
CA TYR A 211 1.86 3.98 -23.86
C TYR A 211 1.49 3.42 -22.50
N SER A 212 2.48 3.27 -21.63
CA SER A 212 2.29 2.82 -20.27
C SER A 212 2.51 3.95 -19.28
N GLY A 213 1.78 3.92 -18.18
CA GLY A 213 2.01 4.74 -17.01
C GLY A 213 1.45 4.06 -15.79
N THR A 214 1.82 4.53 -14.61
CA THR A 214 1.47 3.90 -13.34
C THR A 214 0.85 4.95 -12.43
N LEU A 215 -0.25 4.58 -11.81
CA LEU A 215 -0.83 5.32 -10.68
C LEU A 215 -0.26 4.78 -9.38
N TRP A 216 0.31 5.65 -8.56
CA TRP A 216 0.84 5.33 -7.24
C TRP A 216 0.00 6.00 -6.17
N PHE A 217 -0.71 5.19 -5.40
CA PHE A 217 -1.53 5.63 -4.29
C PHE A 217 -0.75 5.44 -3.01
N THR A 218 -0.59 6.50 -2.23
CA THR A 218 0.13 6.46 -0.96
C THR A 218 -0.82 6.75 0.17
N ASN A 219 -0.88 5.86 1.16
CA ASN A 219 -1.45 6.16 2.46
C ASN A 219 -0.44 7.02 3.22
N LEU A 220 -0.76 8.29 3.45
CA LEU A 220 0.14 9.23 4.10
C LEU A 220 0.22 9.01 5.62
N ASN A 221 -0.71 8.26 6.20
CA ASN A 221 -0.66 7.94 7.62
C ASN A 221 0.51 6.99 7.91
N ASP A 222 0.65 5.90 7.15
CA ASP A 222 1.62 4.82 7.37
C ASP A 222 2.70 4.67 6.27
N GLN A 223 2.68 5.56 5.27
CA GLN A 223 3.57 5.58 4.10
C GLN A 223 3.51 4.31 3.22
N SER A 224 2.50 3.45 3.40
CA SER A 224 2.26 2.31 2.52
C SER A 224 1.75 2.79 1.16
N TRP A 225 2.12 2.08 0.11
CA TRP A 225 1.74 2.44 -1.25
C TRP A 225 1.22 1.25 -2.04
N GLN A 226 0.39 1.54 -3.03
CA GLN A 226 -0.16 0.59 -3.99
C GLN A 226 -0.10 1.19 -5.38
N SER A 227 0.14 0.34 -6.39
CA SER A 227 0.20 0.79 -7.79
C SER A 227 -0.91 0.19 -8.66
N ARG A 228 -1.27 0.90 -9.72
CA ARG A 228 -2.12 0.41 -10.81
C ARG A 228 -1.49 0.77 -12.15
N GLU A 229 -1.25 -0.23 -12.99
CA GLU A 229 -0.74 -0.04 -14.34
C GLU A 229 -1.84 0.47 -15.28
N MET A 230 -1.53 1.51 -16.04
CA MET A 230 -2.40 2.12 -17.03
C MET A 230 -1.76 1.94 -18.40
N THR A 231 -2.54 1.46 -19.36
CA THR A 231 -2.09 1.31 -20.75
C THR A 231 -3.02 2.08 -21.68
N LEU A 232 -2.45 2.84 -22.60
CA LEU A 232 -3.14 3.44 -23.73
C LEU A 232 -2.61 2.82 -25.02
N ALA A 233 -3.51 2.26 -25.82
CA ALA A 233 -3.22 1.80 -27.17
C ALA A 233 -3.86 2.75 -28.18
N ILE A 234 -3.02 3.48 -28.90
CA ILE A 234 -3.46 4.26 -30.06
C ILE A 234 -3.25 3.43 -31.30
N VAL A 235 -4.35 3.14 -31.99
CA VAL A 235 -4.34 2.37 -33.24
C VAL A 235 -4.46 3.31 -34.42
N SER A 236 -3.79 2.98 -35.53
CA SER A 236 -4.07 3.66 -36.79
C SER A 236 -5.40 3.16 -37.37
N PRO A 237 -6.18 4.03 -38.04
CA PRO A 237 -7.32 3.59 -38.83
C PRO A 237 -6.92 2.53 -39.87
N PRO A 238 -7.80 1.60 -40.24
CA PRO A 238 -7.63 0.78 -41.44
C PRO A 238 -7.43 1.68 -42.66
N VAL A 239 -6.46 1.36 -43.52
CA VAL A 239 -6.23 2.10 -44.77
C VAL A 239 -6.34 1.14 -45.94
N ILE A 240 -7.08 1.50 -46.98
CA ILE A 240 -7.08 0.74 -48.23
C ILE A 240 -5.67 0.83 -48.83
N THR A 241 -4.89 -0.24 -48.71
CA THR A 241 -3.51 -0.32 -49.21
C THR A 241 -3.44 -0.66 -50.70
N ALA A 242 -4.54 -1.14 -51.28
CA ALA A 242 -4.72 -1.34 -52.71
C ALA A 242 -6.14 -0.91 -53.09
N GLN A 243 -6.25 0.11 -53.95
CA GLN A 243 -7.54 0.49 -54.53
C GLN A 243 -8.15 -0.73 -55.23
N PRO A 244 -9.43 -1.07 -54.97
CA PRO A 244 -10.08 -2.13 -55.73
C PRO A 244 -10.07 -1.76 -57.22
N GLU A 245 -9.45 -2.60 -58.04
CA GLU A 245 -9.51 -2.44 -59.48
C GLU A 245 -10.95 -2.67 -59.97
N SER A 246 -11.33 -2.00 -61.06
CA SER A 246 -12.64 -2.25 -61.68
C SER A 246 -12.71 -3.72 -62.12
N GLN A 247 -13.59 -4.49 -61.47
CA GLN A 247 -13.90 -5.87 -61.85
C GLN A 247 -15.25 -5.91 -62.55
N ALA A 248 -15.31 -6.57 -63.71
CA ALA A 248 -16.57 -6.92 -64.34
C ALA A 248 -17.14 -8.16 -63.64
N ALA A 249 -18.21 -7.99 -62.88
CA ALA A 249 -18.97 -9.08 -62.27
C ALA A 249 -20.30 -9.25 -63.02
N LEU A 250 -20.72 -10.51 -63.20
CA LEU A 250 -22.07 -10.80 -63.69
C LEU A 250 -23.10 -10.35 -62.66
N GLU A 251 -24.29 -9.97 -63.13
CA GLU A 251 -25.42 -9.67 -62.25
C GLU A 251 -25.69 -10.87 -61.32
N GLY A 252 -25.60 -10.65 -60.01
CA GLY A 252 -25.74 -11.68 -58.98
C GLY A 252 -24.43 -12.38 -58.53
N ALA A 253 -23.26 -12.00 -59.05
CA ALA A 253 -21.97 -12.54 -58.62
C ALA A 253 -21.33 -11.75 -57.46
N ASP A 254 -20.57 -12.44 -56.61
CA ASP A 254 -19.81 -11.83 -55.51
C ASP A 254 -18.62 -11.02 -56.04
N ALA A 255 -18.49 -9.75 -55.62
CA ALA A 255 -17.28 -8.96 -55.80
C ALA A 255 -16.39 -9.06 -54.54
N ARG A 256 -15.07 -9.24 -54.72
CA ARG A 256 -14.11 -9.34 -53.61
C ARG A 256 -13.08 -8.22 -53.70
N PHE A 257 -12.81 -7.58 -52.56
CA PHE A 257 -11.69 -6.66 -52.39
C PHE A 257 -10.97 -6.96 -51.08
N SER A 258 -9.72 -6.52 -50.97
CA SER A 258 -8.87 -6.71 -49.80
C SER A 258 -8.47 -5.38 -49.19
N VAL A 259 -8.61 -5.25 -47.87
CA VAL A 259 -8.17 -4.09 -47.08
C VAL A 259 -6.96 -4.51 -46.25
N GLY A 260 -5.85 -3.76 -46.36
CA GLY A 260 -4.69 -3.92 -45.47
C GLY A 260 -4.86 -3.06 -44.22
N THR A 261 -4.31 -3.50 -43.08
CA THR A 261 -4.26 -2.66 -41.87
C THR A 261 -2.87 -2.65 -41.28
N ALA A 262 -2.58 -1.64 -40.44
CA ALA A 262 -1.35 -1.65 -39.66
C ALA A 262 -1.30 -2.86 -38.72
N SER A 263 -0.09 -3.26 -38.37
CA SER A 263 0.23 -4.50 -37.64
C SER A 263 -0.27 -4.56 -36.19
N ASN A 264 -0.82 -3.47 -35.64
CA ASN A 264 -1.18 -3.33 -34.23
C ASN A 264 -2.67 -3.04 -33.95
N ALA A 265 -3.56 -3.11 -34.95
CA ALA A 265 -4.99 -2.81 -34.78
C ALA A 265 -5.88 -4.06 -34.74
N PHE A 266 -6.85 -4.09 -33.82
CA PHE A 266 -7.98 -5.03 -33.89
C PHE A 266 -8.97 -4.58 -34.98
N LEU A 267 -9.39 -5.52 -35.82
CA LEU A 267 -10.33 -5.27 -36.91
C LEU A 267 -11.77 -5.39 -36.39
N PHE A 268 -12.50 -4.29 -36.43
CA PHE A 268 -13.96 -4.30 -36.33
C PHE A 268 -14.52 -3.74 -37.65
N TYR A 269 -15.40 -4.50 -38.31
CA TYR A 269 -16.14 -4.08 -39.50
C TYR A 269 -17.64 -4.06 -39.16
N GLN A 270 -18.36 -3.06 -39.67
CA GLN A 270 -19.83 -3.01 -39.71
C GLN A 270 -20.29 -3.16 -41.15
#